data_AF-D8SHC2-F1
#
_entry.id   AF-D8SHC2-F1
#
_cell.length_a   1.000
_cell.length_b   1.000
_cell.length_c   1.000
_cell.angle_alpha   90.00
_cell.angle_beta   90.00
_cell.angle_gamma   90.00
#
_symmetry.space_group_name_H-M   'P 1'
#
loop_
_entity.id
_entity.type
_entity.pdbx_description
1 polymer ?
#
loop_
_entity_poly.entity_id
_entity_poly.type
_entity_poly.pdbx_seq_one_letter_code
_entity_poly.pdbx_strand_id
1 'polypeptide(L)'
;MSIKTVQVGDEVLRKGPWMPEEDEILVEYVRQYGPRDWSSIRSKGLLPRTGKSCRLRWVNKLKPDLKSGCKFSPEEEKLVVEMQSKLGNKWAKIASCLPGRTDNDVKNFWSTRQKRLLRALQRPKTPSGKGDCSSLDLHDMNKEPLNEFSAFQVEANHL
;
A
#
# COMPACT_ATOMS: atom_id res chain seq x y z
N MET A 1 -14.88 -11.99 -10.14
CA MET A 1 -13.42 -11.94 -10.36
C MET A 1 -12.95 -13.35 -10.67
N SER A 2 -12.37 -13.61 -11.85
CA SER A 2 -11.93 -14.96 -12.21
C SER A 2 -10.66 -15.34 -11.43
N ILE A 3 -10.69 -16.46 -10.72
CA ILE A 3 -9.49 -17.03 -10.09
C ILE A 3 -8.60 -17.55 -11.21
N LYS A 4 -7.35 -17.10 -11.24
CA LYS A 4 -6.34 -17.64 -12.16
C LYS A 4 -5.60 -18.75 -11.44
N THR A 5 -5.50 -19.92 -12.04
CA THR A 5 -4.71 -21.02 -11.49
C THR A 5 -3.41 -21.19 -12.26
N VAL A 6 -2.39 -21.76 -11.62
CA VAL A 6 -1.15 -22.17 -12.27
C VAL A 6 -0.84 -23.60 -11.85
N GLN A 7 -0.67 -24.46 -12.85
CA GLN A 7 -0.23 -25.84 -12.65
C GLN A 7 1.26 -25.84 -12.28
N VAL A 8 1.63 -26.40 -11.13
CA VAL A 8 3.02 -26.62 -10.74
C VAL A 8 3.17 -28.08 -10.32
N GLY A 9 3.58 -28.94 -11.25
CA GLY A 9 3.47 -30.39 -11.11
C GLY A 9 2.03 -30.87 -11.26
N ASP A 10 1.60 -31.84 -10.46
CA ASP A 10 0.20 -32.32 -10.43
C ASP A 10 -0.75 -31.42 -9.63
N GLU A 11 -0.22 -30.39 -8.96
CA GLU A 11 -1.00 -29.49 -8.10
C GLU A 11 -1.38 -28.17 -8.77
N VAL A 12 -2.64 -27.77 -8.58
CA VAL A 12 -3.22 -26.51 -9.07
C VAL A 12 -3.04 -25.40 -8.02
N LEU A 13 -2.15 -24.44 -8.27
CA LEU A 13 -1.96 -23.28 -7.38
C LEU A 13 -2.92 -22.14 -7.73
N ARG A 14 -3.61 -21.58 -6.73
CA ARG A 14 -4.45 -20.39 -6.91
C ARG A 14 -3.61 -19.12 -6.92
N LYS A 15 -3.82 -18.29 -7.95
CA LYS A 15 -3.37 -16.90 -8.05
C LYS A 15 -4.58 -15.97 -7.99
N GLY A 16 -4.42 -14.83 -7.32
CA GLY A 16 -5.48 -13.84 -7.17
C GLY A 16 -5.83 -13.56 -5.70
N PRO A 17 -6.97 -12.90 -5.45
CA PRO A 17 -7.36 -12.43 -4.12
C PRO A 17 -7.43 -13.60 -3.14
N TRP A 18 -7.09 -13.32 -1.89
CA TRP A 18 -7.28 -14.26 -0.78
C TRP A 18 -8.74 -14.28 -0.39
N MET A 19 -9.29 -15.47 -0.25
CA MET A 19 -10.64 -15.67 0.24
C MET A 19 -10.67 -15.69 1.78
N PRO A 20 -11.80 -15.31 2.41
CA PRO A 20 -11.92 -15.38 3.87
C PRO A 20 -11.63 -16.78 4.43
N GLU A 21 -12.07 -17.82 3.73
CA GLU A 21 -11.84 -19.22 4.14
C GLU A 21 -10.36 -19.58 4.09
N GLU A 22 -9.61 -19.05 3.10
CA GLU A 22 -8.16 -19.23 3.03
C GLU A 22 -7.44 -18.50 4.17
N ASP A 23 -7.94 -17.31 4.55
CA ASP A 23 -7.40 -16.53 5.65
C ASP A 23 -7.64 -17.24 7.00
N GLU A 24 -8.82 -17.83 7.22
CA GLU A 24 -9.13 -18.61 8.43
C GLU A 24 -8.19 -19.79 8.61
N ILE A 25 -7.96 -20.58 7.55
CA ILE A 25 -7.02 -21.70 7.57
C ILE A 25 -5.60 -21.21 7.90
N LEU A 26 -5.19 -20.07 7.33
CA LEU A 26 -3.87 -19.51 7.58
C LEU A 26 -3.73 -19.01 9.02
N VAL A 27 -4.77 -18.38 9.58
CA VAL A 27 -4.81 -17.95 10.99
C VAL A 27 -4.73 -19.15 11.92
N GLU A 28 -5.51 -20.20 11.65
CA GLU A 28 -5.52 -21.40 12.49
C GLU A 28 -4.17 -22.12 12.46
N TYR A 29 -3.56 -22.24 11.28
CA TYR A 29 -2.21 -22.78 11.16
C TYR A 29 -1.19 -21.99 12.01
N VAL A 30 -1.24 -20.65 11.96
CA VAL A 30 -0.33 -19.82 12.76
C VAL A 30 -0.65 -19.90 14.25
N ARG A 31 -1.92 -20.07 14.62
CA ARG A 31 -2.32 -20.29 16.02
C ARG A 31 -1.74 -21.59 16.58
N GLN A 32 -1.75 -22.66 15.79
CA GLN A 32 -1.28 -23.98 16.21
C GLN A 32 0.26 -24.10 16.20
N TYR A 33 0.91 -23.65 15.13
CA TYR A 33 2.34 -23.90 14.89
C TYR A 33 3.22 -22.65 15.07
N GLY A 34 2.63 -21.46 15.15
CA GLY A 34 3.32 -20.17 15.09
C GLY A 34 3.60 -19.70 13.66
N PRO A 35 4.09 -18.45 13.48
CA PRO A 35 4.33 -17.85 12.16
C PRO A 35 5.64 -18.34 11.52
N ARG A 36 5.79 -19.66 11.41
CA ARG A 36 6.97 -20.36 10.88
C ARG A 36 6.57 -21.44 9.88
N ASP A 37 7.57 -22.01 9.22
CA ASP A 37 7.41 -23.21 8.39
C ASP A 37 6.30 -23.11 7.33
N TRP A 38 6.22 -21.94 6.67
CA TRP A 38 5.19 -21.63 5.67
C TRP A 38 5.17 -22.61 4.49
N SER A 39 6.30 -23.25 4.18
CA SER A 39 6.40 -24.30 3.16
C SER A 39 5.55 -25.52 3.51
N SER A 40 5.40 -25.82 4.81
CA SER A 40 4.66 -27.00 5.26
C SER A 40 3.16 -26.89 5.07
N ILE A 41 2.63 -25.66 4.97
CA ILE A 41 1.22 -25.40 4.65
C ILE A 41 0.85 -26.05 3.31
N ARG A 42 1.75 -25.95 2.32
CA ARG A 42 1.57 -26.59 1.03
C ARG A 42 1.80 -28.10 1.12
N SER A 43 2.87 -28.54 1.76
CA SER A 43 3.19 -29.99 1.82
C SER A 43 2.12 -30.80 2.57
N LYS A 44 1.38 -30.16 3.49
CA LYS A 44 0.22 -30.74 4.19
C LYS A 44 -1.09 -30.60 3.41
N GLY A 45 -1.08 -29.99 2.22
CA GLY A 45 -2.27 -29.77 1.40
C GLY A 45 -3.31 -28.81 1.99
N LEU A 46 -2.94 -27.98 2.97
CA LEU A 46 -3.90 -27.14 3.71
C LEU A 46 -4.45 -25.99 2.87
N LEU A 47 -3.60 -25.42 2.00
CA LEU A 47 -3.99 -24.33 1.12
C LEU A 47 -3.42 -24.54 -0.29
N PRO A 48 -4.16 -24.22 -1.36
CA PRO A 48 -3.66 -24.21 -2.73
C PRO A 48 -2.81 -22.96 -3.01
N ARG A 49 -1.94 -22.58 -2.07
CA ARG A 49 -1.08 -21.40 -2.09
C ARG A 49 0.36 -21.79 -1.76
N THR A 50 1.31 -21.03 -2.31
CA THR A 50 2.73 -21.24 -1.97
C THR A 50 3.02 -20.69 -0.57
N GLY A 51 3.99 -21.30 0.13
CA GLY A 51 4.42 -20.80 1.45
C GLY A 51 4.86 -19.33 1.43
N LYS A 52 5.49 -18.87 0.34
CA LYS A 52 5.79 -17.45 0.13
C LYS A 52 4.54 -16.57 0.14
N SER A 53 3.47 -17.01 -0.55
CA SER A 53 2.18 -16.32 -0.57
C SER A 53 1.55 -16.29 0.83
N CYS A 54 1.57 -17.41 1.55
CA CYS A 54 1.05 -17.51 2.91
C CYS A 54 1.78 -16.55 3.87
N ARG A 55 3.12 -16.57 3.87
CA ARG A 55 3.92 -15.64 4.68
C ARG A 55 3.57 -14.19 4.35
N LEU A 56 3.50 -13.83 3.08
CA LEU A 56 3.21 -12.47 2.64
C LEU A 56 1.81 -12.02 3.08
N ARG A 57 0.81 -12.89 2.99
CA ARG A 57 -0.55 -12.60 3.45
C ARG A 57 -0.59 -12.37 4.95
N TRP A 58 0.08 -13.23 5.71
CA TRP A 58 0.16 -13.11 7.16
C TRP A 58 0.74 -11.76 7.59
N VAL A 59 1.97 -11.46 7.14
CA VAL A 59 2.71 -10.27 7.59
C VAL A 59 2.10 -8.94 7.12
N ASN A 60 1.31 -8.95 6.04
CA ASN A 60 0.72 -7.74 5.47
C ASN A 60 -0.75 -7.51 5.81
N LYS A 61 -1.49 -8.55 6.23
CA LYS A 61 -2.95 -8.45 6.38
C LYS A 61 -3.55 -9.17 7.58
N LEU A 62 -2.99 -10.29 8.04
CA LEU A 62 -3.63 -11.11 9.08
C LEU A 62 -2.98 -10.99 10.47
N LYS A 63 -1.74 -10.52 10.55
CA LYS A 63 -1.07 -10.32 11.84
C LYS A 63 -1.90 -9.33 12.70
N PRO A 64 -2.19 -9.66 13.98
CA PRO A 64 -3.10 -8.89 14.83
C PRO A 64 -2.65 -7.44 15.07
N ASP A 65 -1.35 -7.17 15.09
CA ASP A 65 -0.81 -5.82 15.36
C ASP A 65 -0.95 -4.85 14.17
N LEU A 66 -1.61 -5.24 13.08
CA LEU A 66 -1.69 -4.45 11.87
C LEU A 66 -2.90 -3.52 11.88
N LYS A 67 -2.65 -2.26 11.55
CA LYS A 67 -3.66 -1.25 11.21
C LYS A 67 -4.19 -1.49 9.78
N SER A 68 -4.89 -2.60 9.58
CA SER A 68 -5.51 -2.96 8.31
C SER A 68 -6.83 -2.21 8.09
N GLY A 69 -7.07 -1.73 6.87
CA GLY A 69 -8.36 -1.12 6.49
C GLY A 69 -8.59 0.33 6.96
N CYS A 70 -7.77 0.87 7.86
CA CYS A 70 -7.84 2.29 8.24
C CYS A 70 -6.94 3.18 7.35
N LYS A 71 -7.41 4.41 7.07
CA LYS A 71 -6.64 5.42 6.34
C LYS A 71 -5.43 5.87 7.15
N PHE A 72 -4.41 6.40 6.47
CA PHE A 72 -3.28 7.06 7.15
C PHE A 72 -3.79 8.30 7.89
N SER A 73 -3.35 8.49 9.13
CA SER A 73 -3.62 9.75 9.84
C SER A 73 -2.75 10.88 9.29
N PRO A 74 -3.13 12.15 9.42
CA PRO A 74 -2.31 13.28 8.97
C PRO A 74 -0.88 13.25 9.52
N GLU A 75 -0.71 12.78 10.76
CA GLU A 75 0.59 12.61 11.42
C GLU A 75 1.40 11.49 10.75
N GLU A 76 0.77 10.35 10.47
CA GLU A 76 1.38 9.24 9.73
C GLU A 76 1.78 9.69 8.32
N GLU A 77 0.91 10.45 7.62
CA GLU A 77 1.20 10.99 6.28
C GLU A 77 2.41 11.92 6.29
N LYS A 78 2.47 12.87 7.24
CA LYS A 78 3.58 13.80 7.39
C LYS A 78 4.89 13.05 7.62
N LEU A 79 4.87 12.04 8.50
CA LEU A 79 6.04 11.23 8.79
C LEU A 79 6.52 10.45 7.57
N VAL A 80 5.61 9.86 6.78
CA VAL A 80 5.99 9.17 5.54
C VAL A 80 6.67 10.12 4.56
N VAL A 81 6.12 11.32 4.36
CA VAL A 81 6.70 12.31 3.43
C VAL A 81 8.09 12.77 3.89
N GLU A 82 8.23 13.08 5.17
CA GLU A 82 9.52 13.50 5.75
C GLU A 82 10.58 12.40 5.64
N MET A 83 10.21 11.16 6.01
CA MET A 83 11.15 10.04 5.97
C MET A 83 11.49 9.61 4.55
N GLN A 84 10.57 9.71 3.60
CA GLN A 84 10.85 9.44 2.19
C GLN A 84 11.83 10.47 1.62
N SER A 85 11.70 11.75 1.97
CA SER A 85 12.66 12.80 1.60
C SER A 85 14.06 12.50 2.13
N LYS A 86 14.18 12.05 3.38
CA LYS A 86 15.48 11.75 4.02
C LYS A 86 16.12 10.44 3.57
N LEU A 87 15.33 9.39 3.37
CA LEU A 87 15.83 8.01 3.20
C LEU A 87 15.63 7.46 1.79
N GLY A 88 14.82 8.12 0.95
CA GLY A 88 14.35 7.59 -0.33
C GLY A 88 13.39 6.41 -0.15
N ASN A 89 13.39 5.49 -1.12
CA ASN A 89 12.44 4.36 -1.21
C ASN A 89 12.77 3.20 -0.24
N LYS A 90 13.20 3.50 0.98
CA LYS A 90 13.52 2.52 2.03
C LYS A 90 12.27 2.16 2.84
N TRP A 91 11.26 1.59 2.19
CA TRP A 91 9.91 1.38 2.75
C TRP A 91 9.89 0.64 4.08
N ALA A 92 10.68 -0.43 4.22
CA ALA A 92 10.77 -1.18 5.47
C ALA A 92 11.31 -0.33 6.63
N LYS A 93 12.27 0.56 6.35
CA LYS A 93 12.81 1.48 7.36
C LYS A 93 11.78 2.54 7.74
N ILE A 94 11.05 3.08 6.77
CA ILE A 94 9.98 4.06 7.02
C ILE A 94 8.85 3.42 7.83
N ALA A 95 8.43 2.21 7.47
CA ALA A 95 7.39 1.47 8.19
C ALA A 95 7.78 1.14 9.63
N SER A 96 9.07 0.95 9.93
CA SER A 96 9.53 0.77 11.32
C SER A 96 9.24 1.96 12.24
N CYS A 97 9.00 3.16 11.68
CA CYS A 97 8.62 4.35 12.41
C CYS A 97 7.09 4.50 12.57
N LEU A 98 6.29 3.60 11.97
CA LEU A 98 4.84 3.67 11.91
C LEU A 98 4.23 2.43 12.56
N PRO A 99 3.83 2.50 13.85
CA PRO A 99 3.33 1.33 14.55
C PRO A 99 2.07 0.77 13.87
N GLY A 100 2.12 -0.52 13.55
CA GLY A 100 1.04 -1.24 12.88
C GLY A 100 0.91 -1.01 11.38
N ARG A 101 1.81 -0.25 10.74
CA ARG A 101 1.87 -0.13 9.27
C ARG A 101 2.98 -1.00 8.68
N THR A 102 2.75 -1.53 7.49
CA THR A 102 3.74 -2.33 6.77
C THR A 102 4.48 -1.51 5.72
N ASP A 103 5.63 -2.01 5.28
CA ASP A 103 6.39 -1.46 4.15
C ASP A 103 5.53 -1.36 2.89
N ASN A 104 4.65 -2.33 2.67
CA ASN A 104 3.69 -2.32 1.58
C ASN A 104 2.66 -1.19 1.71
N ASP A 105 2.18 -0.90 2.92
CA ASP A 105 1.24 0.21 3.14
C ASP A 105 1.89 1.56 2.84
N VAL A 106 3.13 1.78 3.30
CA VAL A 106 3.91 3.00 3.02
C VAL A 106 4.14 3.17 1.52
N LYS A 107 4.59 2.11 0.83
CA LYS A 107 4.78 2.12 -0.63
C LYS A 107 3.47 2.44 -1.37
N ASN A 108 2.35 1.88 -0.93
CA ASN A 108 1.03 2.11 -1.53
C ASN A 108 0.55 3.54 -1.30
N PHE A 109 0.74 4.08 -0.09
CA PHE A 109 0.47 5.47 0.23
C PHE A 109 1.24 6.39 -0.73
N TRP A 110 2.56 6.19 -0.84
CA TRP A 110 3.41 7.00 -1.71
C TRP A 110 2.98 6.93 -3.18
N SER A 111 2.76 5.72 -3.70
CA SER A 111 2.31 5.52 -5.09
C SER A 111 0.97 6.22 -5.37
N THR A 112 0.04 6.16 -4.41
CA THR A 112 -1.27 6.81 -4.52
C THR A 112 -1.14 8.32 -4.50
N ARG A 113 -0.31 8.85 -3.59
CA ARG A 113 0.03 10.28 -3.51
C ARG A 113 0.61 10.78 -4.83
N GLN A 114 1.59 10.07 -5.41
CA GLN A 114 2.22 10.47 -6.66
C GLN A 114 1.24 10.49 -7.84
N LYS A 115 0.41 9.45 -7.98
CA LYS A 115 -0.65 9.43 -9.01
C LYS A 115 -1.63 10.60 -8.86
N ARG A 116 -1.98 10.97 -7.61
CA ARG A 116 -2.85 12.13 -7.33
C ARG A 116 -2.20 13.44 -7.78
N LEU A 117 -0.91 13.63 -7.50
CA LEU A 117 -0.15 14.82 -7.92
C LEU A 117 -0.02 14.90 -9.45
N LEU A 118 0.35 13.80 -10.11
CA LEU A 118 0.45 13.74 -11.57
C LEU A 118 -0.88 14.05 -12.26
N ARG A 119 -2.01 13.58 -11.71
CA ARG A 119 -3.35 13.90 -12.24
C ARG A 119 -3.73 15.36 -12.02
N ALA A 120 -3.32 15.96 -10.90
CA ALA A 120 -3.56 17.37 -10.64
C ALA A 120 -2.79 18.28 -11.61
N LEU A 121 -1.57 17.87 -12.01
CA LEU A 121 -0.77 18.58 -13.03
C LEU A 121 -1.35 18.43 -14.44
N GLN A 122 -1.98 17.29 -14.74
CA GLN A 122 -2.59 17.01 -16.05
C GLN A 122 -4.01 17.56 -16.22
N ARG A 123 -4.62 18.14 -15.18
CA ARG A 123 -5.91 18.82 -15.34
C ARG A 123 -5.68 20.06 -16.20
N PRO A 124 -6.30 20.18 -17.40
CA PRO A 124 -6.25 21.43 -18.13
C PRO A 124 -6.86 22.52 -17.25
N LYS A 125 -6.10 23.58 -16.98
CA LYS A 125 -6.66 24.84 -16.49
C LYS A 125 -7.55 25.36 -17.61
N THR A 126 -8.82 24.96 -17.64
CA THR A 126 -9.80 25.66 -18.46
C THR A 126 -9.85 27.11 -17.96
N PRO A 127 -9.49 28.11 -18.77
CA PRO A 127 -9.73 29.49 -18.39
C PRO A 127 -11.25 29.70 -18.49
N SER A 128 -11.95 29.65 -17.37
CA SER A 128 -13.33 30.11 -17.31
C SER A 128 -13.32 31.62 -17.10
N GLY A 129 -13.41 32.36 -18.20
CA GLY A 129 -14.00 33.70 -18.27
C GLY A 129 -14.96 33.67 -19.47
N LYS A 130 -16.18 34.20 -19.46
CA LYS A 130 -16.83 35.24 -18.65
C LYS A 130 -18.36 34.97 -18.58
N GLY A 131 -19.05 35.51 -17.57
CA GLY A 131 -20.52 35.63 -17.55
C GLY A 131 -21.17 35.70 -16.16
N ASP A 132 -21.08 36.86 -15.51
CA ASP A 132 -21.99 37.50 -14.53
C ASP A 132 -22.27 36.95 -13.10
N CYS A 133 -21.71 37.72 -12.14
CA CYS A 133 -22.29 38.32 -10.91
C CYS A 133 -23.47 37.64 -10.16
N SER A 134 -23.20 37.11 -8.95
CA SER A 134 -23.68 37.71 -7.69
C SER A 134 -23.20 36.96 -6.43
N SER A 135 -22.64 37.75 -5.50
CA SER A 135 -22.73 37.66 -4.02
C SER A 135 -22.12 36.48 -3.21
N LEU A 136 -21.02 36.81 -2.50
CA LEU A 136 -20.63 36.47 -1.09
C LEU A 136 -20.45 34.97 -0.71
N ASP A 137 -19.39 34.48 -0.07
CA ASP A 137 -18.45 35.07 0.91
C ASP A 137 -17.04 34.44 0.86
N LEU A 138 -16.03 35.25 1.21
CA LEU A 138 -14.66 34.84 1.53
C LEU A 138 -14.62 34.17 2.91
N HIS A 139 -13.85 33.09 3.02
CA HIS A 139 -12.85 32.94 4.08
C HIS A 139 -11.64 32.18 3.50
N ASP A 140 -10.64 32.95 3.08
CA ASP A 140 -9.27 32.54 2.80
C ASP A 140 -8.47 32.70 4.09
N MET A 141 -7.87 31.61 4.58
CA MET A 141 -6.74 31.69 5.50
C MET A 141 -5.70 30.63 5.12
N ASN A 142 -4.67 31.12 4.43
CA ASN A 142 -3.28 30.67 4.45
C ASN A 142 -2.91 29.42 3.63
N LYS A 143 -2.56 29.74 2.38
CA LYS A 143 -1.33 29.35 1.66
C LYS A 143 -0.26 28.63 2.51
N GLU A 144 0.20 27.50 1.98
CA GLU A 144 1.64 27.22 1.82
C GLU A 144 1.84 26.72 0.39
N PRO A 145 2.58 27.44 -0.48
CA PRO A 145 2.92 26.93 -1.79
C PRO A 145 4.09 25.96 -1.62
N LEU A 146 3.83 24.66 -1.65
CA LEU A 146 4.90 23.68 -1.87
C LEU A 146 5.34 23.77 -3.33
N ASN A 147 6.15 24.78 -3.62
CA ASN A 147 7.01 24.82 -4.79
C ASN A 147 8.25 23.97 -4.51
N GLU A 148 8.68 23.27 -5.56
CA GLU A 148 10.07 22.84 -5.78
C GLU A 148 10.60 21.64 -4.97
N PHE A 149 10.23 20.42 -5.36
CA PHE A 149 11.08 19.23 -5.12
C PHE A 149 11.04 18.17 -6.24
N SER A 150 10.50 18.49 -7.42
CA SER A 150 10.28 17.51 -8.49
C SER A 150 11.43 17.37 -9.50
N ALA A 151 12.62 17.93 -9.25
CA ALA A 151 13.71 17.89 -10.23
C ALA A 151 14.76 16.79 -10.02
N PHE A 152 14.75 16.00 -8.93
CA PHE A 152 15.88 15.12 -8.59
C PHE A 152 15.64 13.60 -8.59
N GLN A 153 14.49 13.11 -9.08
CA GLN A 153 14.19 11.66 -8.99
C GLN A 153 13.96 10.94 -10.33
N VAL A 154 14.38 11.51 -11.45
CA VAL A 154 14.34 10.79 -12.74
C VAL A 154 15.57 9.91 -12.98
N GLU A 155 16.68 10.11 -12.27
CA GLU A 155 17.95 9.40 -12.61
C GLU A 155 18.35 8.23 -11.70
N ALA A 156 17.64 7.92 -10.60
CA ALA A 156 18.10 6.91 -9.65
C ALA A 156 17.38 5.54 -9.73
N ASN A 157 16.86 5.15 -10.90
CA ASN A 157 16.19 3.84 -11.11
C ASN A 157 16.95 2.89 -12.04
N HIS A 158 18.24 3.13 -12.29
CA HIS A 158 19.15 2.10 -12.79
C HIS A 158 20.27 1.92 -11.76
N LEU A 159 20.05 0.99 -10.82
CA LEU A 159 21.02 0.05 -10.24
C LEU A 159 20.30 -0.83 -9.20
#